data_AF-A0A0J7KJC9-F1
#
_entry.id   AF-A0A0J7KJC9-F1
#
_cell.length_a   1.000
_cell.length_b   1.000
_cell.length_c   1.000
_cell.angle_alpha   90.00
_cell.angle_beta   90.00
_cell.angle_gamma   90.00
#
_symmetry.space_group_name_H-M   'P 1'
#
loop_
_entity.id
_entity.type
_entity.pdbx_description
1 polymer ?
#
loop_
_entity_poly.entity_id
_entity_poly.type
_entity_poly.pdbx_seq_one_letter_code
_entity_poly.pdbx_strand_id
1 'polypeptide(L)'
;MSENIYIRNKLKKLMKNSRFARCRSRFPIPVILYKGRHVCRSATLASSPEMFGRAGLDFILSSLASTSISSTSPIPLVDKSLTQVADVMEDSRFIDMKNKFRLHDIELLKTLNVGTIIDFMVEKKKVKYGMT
;
A
#
# COMPACT_ATOMS: atom_id res chain seq x y z
N MET A 1 3.39 29.81 -6.08
CA MET A 1 3.19 29.37 -4.67
C MET A 1 2.12 28.28 -4.56
N SER A 2 0.94 28.48 -5.14
CA SER A 2 -0.22 27.57 -5.11
C SER A 2 0.02 26.21 -5.78
N GLU A 3 0.72 26.18 -6.92
CA GLU A 3 1.05 24.94 -7.65
C GLU A 3 1.93 23.99 -6.83
N ASN A 4 2.92 24.53 -6.12
CA ASN A 4 3.83 23.74 -5.29
C ASN A 4 3.10 23.11 -4.09
N ILE A 5 2.16 23.85 -3.49
CA ILE A 5 1.27 23.34 -2.42
C ILE A 5 0.38 22.21 -2.95
N TYR A 6 -0.19 22.36 -4.14
CA TYR A 6 -0.99 21.32 -4.78
C TYR A 6 -0.19 20.04 -5.02
N ILE A 7 1.01 20.16 -5.61
CA ILE A 7 1.89 19.01 -5.86
C ILE A 7 2.26 18.31 -4.56
N ARG A 8 2.62 19.07 -3.51
CA ARG A 8 2.94 18.52 -2.18
C ARG A 8 1.77 17.75 -1.59
N ASN A 9 0.57 18.31 -1.65
CA ASN A 9 -0.63 17.67 -1.12
C ASN A 9 -1.01 16.40 -1.92
N LYS A 10 -0.88 16.47 -3.25
CA LYS A 10 -1.06 15.31 -4.14
C LYS A 10 -0.06 14.20 -3.79
N LEU A 11 1.22 14.53 -3.67
CA LEU A 11 2.27 13.57 -3.34
C LEU A 11 2.02 12.92 -1.97
N LYS A 12 1.67 13.72 -0.95
CA LYS A 12 1.34 13.23 0.40
C LYS A 12 0.17 12.24 0.36
N LYS A 13 -0.87 12.53 -0.42
CA LYS A 13 -2.02 11.63 -0.63
C LYS A 13 -1.60 10.32 -1.32
N LEU A 14 -0.80 10.41 -2.37
CA LEU A 14 -0.30 9.25 -3.10
C LEU A 14 0.59 8.36 -2.23
N MET A 15 1.50 8.93 -1.44
CA MET A 15 2.33 8.18 -0.48
C MET A 15 1.49 7.44 0.57
N LYS A 16 0.46 8.11 1.12
CA LYS A 16 -0.44 7.49 2.11
C LYS A 16 -1.20 6.29 1.54
N ASN A 17 -1.66 6.38 0.29
CA ASN A 17 -2.50 5.34 -0.32
C ASN A 17 -1.69 4.23 -1.00
N SER A 18 -0.58 4.55 -1.64
CA SER A 18 0.30 3.58 -2.32
C SER A 18 0.94 2.58 -1.36
N ARG A 19 1.11 2.94 -0.08
CA ARG A 19 1.73 2.08 0.94
C ARG A 19 1.05 0.71 1.05
N PHE A 20 -0.24 0.61 0.76
CA PHE A 20 -0.97 -0.66 0.82
C PHE A 20 -0.60 -1.60 -0.33
N ALA A 21 -0.12 -1.09 -1.48
CA ALA A 21 0.24 -1.92 -2.63
C ALA A 21 1.53 -2.73 -2.45
N ARG A 22 2.37 -2.40 -1.46
CA ARG A 22 3.67 -3.03 -1.20
C ARG A 22 3.72 -3.63 0.20
N CYS A 23 4.52 -4.67 0.37
CA CYS A 23 4.69 -5.34 1.65
C CYS A 23 5.17 -4.37 2.73
N ARG A 24 4.76 -4.64 3.98
CA ARG A 24 5.19 -3.87 5.17
C ARG A 24 4.87 -2.38 5.11
N SER A 25 3.85 -1.98 4.35
CA SER A 25 3.44 -0.57 4.21
C SER A 25 4.55 0.34 3.68
N ARG A 26 5.44 -0.21 2.83
CA ARG A 26 6.51 0.54 2.16
C ARG A 26 5.99 1.19 0.88
N PHE A 27 6.73 2.13 0.32
CA PHE A 27 6.50 2.66 -1.02
C PHE A 27 7.85 3.03 -1.65
N PRO A 28 7.97 2.98 -2.99
CA PRO A 28 9.21 3.30 -3.69
C PRO A 28 9.52 4.80 -3.58
N ILE A 29 10.79 5.12 -3.25
CA ILE A 29 11.31 6.48 -3.18
C ILE A 29 12.58 6.54 -4.05
N PRO A 30 12.75 7.57 -4.91
CA PRO A 30 13.99 7.85 -5.60
C PRO A 30 15.15 8.01 -4.63
N VAL A 31 16.20 7.21 -4.81
CA VAL A 31 17.41 7.27 -3.97
C VAL A 31 18.65 7.64 -4.77
N ILE A 32 18.67 7.34 -6.07
CA ILE A 32 19.81 7.60 -6.95
C ILE A 32 19.28 8.22 -8.25
N LEU A 33 19.95 9.26 -8.74
CA LEU A 33 19.74 9.79 -10.09
C LEU A 33 20.85 9.24 -11.00
N TYR A 34 20.49 8.42 -11.99
CA TYR A 34 21.45 7.80 -12.91
C TYR A 34 20.98 7.97 -14.35
N LYS A 35 21.84 8.53 -15.22
CA LYS A 35 21.54 8.82 -16.64
C LYS A 35 20.18 9.52 -16.85
N GLY A 36 19.89 10.52 -16.01
CA GLY A 36 18.63 11.27 -16.08
C GLY A 36 17.38 10.51 -15.65
N ARG A 37 17.51 9.32 -15.05
CA ARG A 37 16.40 8.53 -14.52
C ARG A 37 16.52 8.36 -13.00
N HIS A 38 15.40 8.50 -12.31
CA HIS A 38 15.31 8.18 -10.89
C HIS A 38 15.27 6.67 -10.70
N VAL A 39 16.22 6.20 -9.90
CA VAL A 39 16.35 4.82 -9.45
C VAL A 39 15.82 4.73 -8.03
N CYS A 40 14.84 3.84 -7.84
CA CYS A 40 14.20 3.62 -6.54
C CYS A 40 14.68 2.33 -5.88
N ARG A 41 14.68 2.33 -4.54
CA ARG A 41 14.78 1.10 -3.76
C ARG A 41 13.57 0.22 -4.03
N SER A 42 13.80 -1.05 -4.38
CA SER A 42 12.74 -2.03 -4.57
C SER A 42 11.95 -2.31 -3.29
N ALA A 43 10.67 -2.63 -3.46
CA ALA A 43 9.78 -3.14 -2.44
C ALA A 43 8.88 -4.21 -3.06
N THR A 44 8.72 -5.36 -2.39
CA THR A 44 7.84 -6.43 -2.86
C THR A 44 6.38 -5.96 -2.91
N LEU A 45 5.64 -6.38 -3.93
CA LEU A 45 4.19 -6.14 -4.03
C LEU A 45 3.45 -6.95 -2.96
N ALA A 46 2.52 -6.31 -2.24
CA ALA A 46 1.71 -6.99 -1.24
C ALA A 46 0.70 -7.94 -1.91
N SER A 47 0.43 -9.08 -1.27
CA SER A 47 -0.66 -9.97 -1.67
C SER A 47 -2.02 -9.39 -1.28
N SER A 48 -3.10 -9.77 -1.97
CA SER A 48 -4.45 -9.25 -1.68
C SER A 48 -4.86 -9.39 -0.20
N PRO A 49 -4.59 -10.52 0.48
CA PRO A 49 -4.89 -10.66 1.91
C PRO A 49 -4.08 -9.68 2.78
N GLU A 50 -2.81 -9.45 2.47
CA GLU A 50 -1.99 -8.46 3.19
C GLU A 50 -2.54 -7.04 2.99
N MET A 51 -2.93 -6.70 1.75
CA MET A 51 -3.49 -5.39 1.40
C MET A 51 -4.77 -5.12 2.21
N PHE A 52 -5.69 -6.09 2.22
CA PHE A 52 -6.96 -5.97 2.92
C PHE A 52 -6.81 -5.96 4.44
N GLY A 53 -6.04 -6.90 5.00
CA GLY A 53 -5.83 -6.98 6.46
C GLY A 53 -5.23 -5.68 7.01
N ARG A 54 -4.28 -5.08 6.28
CA ARG A 54 -3.71 -3.77 6.65
C ARG A 54 -4.72 -2.64 6.50
N ALA A 55 -5.47 -2.58 5.39
CA ALA A 55 -6.46 -1.52 5.18
C ALA A 55 -7.58 -1.58 6.23
N GLY A 56 -8.06 -2.78 6.57
CA GLY A 56 -9.07 -3.01 7.60
C GLY A 56 -8.57 -2.60 9.00
N LEU A 57 -7.36 -3.02 9.37
CA LEU A 57 -6.77 -2.62 10.65
C LEU A 57 -6.57 -1.09 10.74
N ASP A 58 -6.10 -0.47 9.66
CA ASP A 58 -5.86 0.98 9.62
C ASP A 58 -7.18 1.77 9.70
N PHE A 59 -8.27 1.24 9.13
CA PHE A 59 -9.61 1.80 9.27
C PHE A 59 -10.13 1.70 10.71
N ILE A 60 -10.01 0.53 11.35
CA ILE A 60 -10.41 0.31 12.74
C ILE A 60 -9.60 1.19 13.68
N LEU A 61 -8.28 1.26 13.51
CA LEU A 61 -7.41 2.08 14.33
C LEU A 61 -7.70 3.57 14.15
N SER A 62 -7.95 4.02 12.92
CA SER A 62 -8.35 5.40 12.65
C SER A 62 -9.71 5.73 13.28
N SER A 63 -10.66 4.81 13.22
CA SER A 63 -11.96 4.93 13.88
C SER A 63 -11.79 5.02 15.40
N LEU A 64 -11.02 4.11 16.02
CA LEU A 64 -10.77 4.13 17.46
C LEU A 64 -10.04 5.41 17.92
N ALA A 65 -9.05 5.88 17.14
CA ALA A 65 -8.37 7.14 17.41
C ALA A 65 -9.30 8.36 17.29
N SER A 66 -10.33 8.29 16.43
CA SER A 66 -11.39 9.30 16.38
C SER A 66 -12.41 9.17 17.52
N THR A 67 -12.65 7.95 18.02
CA THR A 67 -13.56 7.68 19.16
C THR A 67 -12.94 8.05 20.51
N SER A 68 -11.61 8.08 20.65
CA SER A 68 -10.97 8.70 21.82
C SER A 68 -11.19 10.22 21.92
N ILE A 69 -11.85 10.84 20.92
CA ILE A 69 -12.32 12.24 20.93
C ILE A 69 -13.85 12.34 21.00
N SER A 70 -14.61 11.25 20.77
CA SER A 70 -16.08 11.26 20.87
C SER A 70 -16.63 9.91 21.34
N SER A 71 -17.30 9.97 22.49
CA SER A 71 -18.02 8.90 23.20
C SER A 71 -18.94 7.99 22.35
N THR A 72 -18.87 6.69 22.66
CA THR A 72 -19.93 5.64 22.68
C THR A 72 -20.87 5.43 21.47
N SER A 73 -20.77 4.26 20.82
CA SER A 73 -21.88 3.28 20.69
C SER A 73 -21.41 1.96 20.03
N PRO A 74 -22.00 0.79 20.36
CA PRO A 74 -21.57 -0.52 19.88
C PRO A 74 -22.26 -0.92 18.56
N ILE A 75 -21.54 -1.63 17.68
CA ILE A 75 -22.05 -2.14 16.39
C ILE A 75 -22.32 -3.65 16.52
N PRO A 76 -23.49 -4.17 16.10
CA PRO A 76 -23.84 -5.58 16.26
C PRO A 76 -23.19 -6.47 15.19
N LEU A 77 -22.78 -7.67 15.63
CA LEU A 77 -22.31 -8.79 14.81
C LEU A 77 -23.47 -9.30 13.95
N VAL A 78 -23.30 -9.35 12.62
CA VAL A 78 -24.31 -9.83 11.66
C VAL A 78 -24.05 -11.29 11.27
N ASP A 79 -25.15 -12.04 11.25
CA ASP A 79 -25.29 -13.48 11.02
C ASP A 79 -24.81 -14.01 9.67
N LYS A 80 -24.52 -15.32 9.69
CA LYS A 80 -23.63 -16.06 8.80
C LYS A 80 -24.38 -16.94 7.78
N SER A 81 -25.37 -16.40 7.06
CA SER A 81 -26.27 -17.24 6.22
C SER A 81 -26.59 -16.71 4.80
N LEU A 82 -25.77 -15.85 4.20
CA LEU A 82 -25.99 -15.32 2.83
C LEU A 82 -24.77 -15.54 1.89
N THR A 83 -24.03 -16.62 2.09
CA THR A 83 -22.61 -16.73 1.73
C THR A 83 -22.31 -16.74 0.21
N GLN A 84 -23.11 -17.37 -0.65
CA GLN A 84 -22.65 -17.64 -2.03
C GLN A 84 -22.77 -16.47 -3.03
N VAL A 85 -23.79 -15.61 -2.91
CA VAL A 85 -23.93 -14.41 -3.76
C VAL A 85 -23.14 -13.24 -3.18
N ALA A 86 -23.01 -13.22 -1.84
CA ALA A 86 -22.12 -12.33 -1.14
C ALA A 86 -20.66 -12.56 -1.55
N ASP A 87 -20.21 -13.83 -1.64
CA ASP A 87 -18.82 -14.18 -2.01
C ASP A 87 -18.42 -13.59 -3.38
N VAL A 88 -19.27 -13.70 -4.41
CA VAL A 88 -18.96 -13.15 -5.75
C VAL A 88 -18.93 -11.62 -5.75
N MET A 89 -19.84 -10.98 -5.00
CA MET A 89 -19.84 -9.53 -4.83
C MET A 89 -18.69 -9.03 -3.95
N GLU A 90 -18.25 -9.81 -2.96
CA GLU A 90 -17.07 -9.56 -2.14
C GLU A 90 -15.80 -9.65 -2.98
N ASP A 91 -15.64 -10.72 -3.76
CA ASP A 91 -14.52 -10.92 -4.67
C ASP A 91 -14.37 -9.79 -5.68
N SER A 92 -15.49 -9.32 -6.25
CA SER A 92 -15.50 -8.16 -7.15
C SER A 92 -15.03 -6.89 -6.45
N ARG A 93 -15.52 -6.62 -5.24
CA ARG A 93 -15.08 -5.48 -4.41
C ARG A 93 -13.61 -5.59 -4.00
N PHE A 94 -13.13 -6.79 -3.70
CA PHE A 94 -11.74 -7.04 -3.36
C PHE A 94 -10.81 -6.78 -4.54
N ILE A 95 -11.20 -7.24 -5.73
CA ILE A 95 -10.47 -6.98 -6.97
C ILE A 95 -10.41 -5.47 -7.24
N ASP A 96 -11.54 -4.77 -7.11
CA ASP A 96 -11.60 -3.33 -7.32
C ASP A 96 -10.69 -2.56 -6.35
N MET A 97 -10.78 -2.88 -5.05
CA MET A 97 -9.94 -2.25 -4.03
C MET A 97 -8.45 -2.55 -4.23
N LYS A 98 -8.11 -3.81 -4.57
CA LYS A 98 -6.73 -4.19 -4.92
C LYS A 98 -6.22 -3.36 -6.08
N ASN A 99 -7.01 -3.25 -7.16
CA ASN A 99 -6.66 -2.47 -8.33
C ASN A 99 -6.48 -1.00 -7.97
N LYS A 100 -7.35 -0.43 -7.14
CA LYS A 100 -7.24 0.95 -6.64
C LYS A 100 -5.91 1.21 -5.92
N PHE A 101 -5.49 0.32 -5.03
CA PHE A 101 -4.19 0.46 -4.36
C PHE A 101 -3.01 0.38 -5.34
N ARG A 102 -3.06 -0.54 -6.31
CA ARG A 102 -2.02 -0.65 -7.36
C ARG A 102 -1.99 0.57 -8.27
N LEU A 103 -3.14 1.15 -8.61
CA LEU A 103 -3.22 2.38 -9.39
C LEU A 103 -2.59 3.55 -8.65
N HIS A 104 -2.79 3.67 -7.34
CA HIS A 104 -2.11 4.68 -6.52
C HIS A 104 -0.58 4.49 -6.49
N ASP A 105 -0.09 3.24 -6.43
CA ASP A 105 1.35 2.94 -6.54
C ASP A 105 1.92 3.35 -7.91
N ILE A 106 1.19 3.05 -8.99
CA ILE A 106 1.57 3.45 -10.36
C ILE A 106 1.57 4.98 -10.51
N GLU A 107 0.56 5.67 -9.99
CA GLU A 107 0.49 7.13 -10.05
C GLU A 107 1.63 7.79 -9.25
N LEU A 108 1.98 7.22 -8.08
CA LEU A 108 3.13 7.67 -7.30
C LEU A 108 4.44 7.52 -8.10
N LEU A 109 4.67 6.35 -8.69
CA LEU A 109 5.86 6.07 -9.49
C LEU A 109 6.01 7.04 -10.68
N LYS A 110 4.90 7.31 -11.38
CA LYS A 110 4.85 8.30 -12.47
C LYS A 110 5.14 9.71 -11.97
N THR A 111 4.54 10.10 -10.84
CA THR A 111 4.73 11.42 -10.23
C THR A 111 6.20 11.64 -9.82
N LEU A 112 6.88 10.59 -9.36
CA LEU A 112 8.29 10.62 -8.97
C LEU A 112 9.25 10.40 -10.16
N ASN A 113 8.73 10.32 -11.38
CA ASN A 113 9.49 10.03 -12.60
C ASN A 113 10.44 8.83 -12.45
N VAL A 114 9.92 7.76 -11.85
CA VAL A 114 10.67 6.52 -11.59
C VAL A 114 10.74 5.71 -12.87
N GLY A 115 11.94 5.61 -13.43
CA GLY A 115 12.17 4.84 -14.66
C GLY A 115 12.58 3.40 -14.40
N THR A 116 13.14 3.10 -13.23
CA THR A 116 13.66 1.76 -12.91
C THR A 116 13.60 1.52 -11.41
N ILE A 117 13.15 0.32 -11.03
CA ILE A 117 13.18 -0.18 -9.67
C ILE A 117 14.20 -1.29 -9.63
N ILE A 118 15.18 -1.19 -8.72
CA ILE A 118 16.23 -2.19 -8.56
C ILE A 118 16.31 -2.64 -7.11
N ASP A 119 16.69 -3.90 -6.92
CA ASP A 119 17.01 -4.46 -5.62
C ASP A 119 18.53 -4.57 -5.49
N PHE A 120 19.11 -3.86 -4.53
CA PHE A 120 20.54 -3.95 -4.25
C PHE A 120 20.76 -4.93 -3.10
N MET A 121 21.37 -6.06 -3.43
CA MET A 121 21.95 -6.95 -2.42
C MET A 121 23.42 -6.58 -2.25
N VAL A 122 23.79 -6.06 -1.08
CA VAL A 122 25.19 -5.87 -0.68
C VAL A 122 25.52 -6.95 0.32
N GLU A 123 26.23 -7.99 -0.13
CA GLU A 123 26.65 -9.09 0.72
C GLU A 123 28.14 -9.41 0.49
N LYS A 124 28.86 -9.77 1.57
CA LYS A 124 30.28 -10.17 1.48
C LYS A 124 30.44 -11.60 0.95
N LYS A 125 29.53 -12.50 1.33
CA LYS A 125 29.46 -13.90 0.90
C LYS A 125 28.03 -14.41 1.09
N LYS A 126 27.46 -15.03 0.07
CA LYS A 126 26.19 -15.74 0.18
C LYS A 126 26.45 -17.14 0.75
N VAL A 127 25.99 -17.40 1.98
CA VAL A 127 26.08 -18.73 2.60
C VAL A 127 24.70 -19.36 2.58
N LYS A 128 24.57 -20.54 1.94
CA LYS A 128 23.37 -21.37 2.02
C LYS A 128 23.61 -22.46 3.05
N TYR A 129 22.88 -22.42 4.16
CA TYR A 129 22.90 -23.48 5.16
C TYR A 129 21.92 -24.59 4.75
N GLY A 130 22.33 -25.85 4.87
CA GLY A 130 21.44 -27.00 4.63
C GLY A 130 21.38 -27.54 3.19
N MET A 131 22.28 -27.10 2.29
CA MET A 131 22.58 -27.88 1.09
C MET A 131 23.75 -28.81 1.45
N THR A 132 23.45 -30.10 1.60
CA THR A 132 24.45 -31.16 1.60
C THR A 132 24.66 -31.63 0.17
#